data_AF-F2U9Y6-F1
#
_entry.id   AF-F2U9Y6-F1
#
_cell.length_a   1.000
_cell.length_b   1.000
_cell.length_c   1.000
_cell.angle_alpha   90.00
_cell.angle_beta   90.00
_cell.angle_gamma   90.00
#
_symmetry.space_group_name_H-M   'P 1'
#
loop_
_entity.id
_entity.type
_entity.pdbx_description
1 polymer ?
#
loop_
_entity_poly.entity_id
_entity_poly.type
_entity_poly.pdbx_seq_one_letter_code
_entity_poly.pdbx_strand_id
1 'polypeptide(L)'
;MLGGILVQLFTDAFANPSPIDRDTIERISGLALDFTIVSAIATMSFTGLEDSLLPFFILVGVTWIWHLLCFRFLAPILLPDYWVQRSLAELGQSMGVTSTGLLLLRMTDPENQTPALAAFSYKQLLHEPIVGGGLWTASVLPFLKSSGIWPVVGVSCSAVVLWLLVYLFYFRQRYARKRQEEDDGGDGESVSLLASNDAGSEDSATSSSQSPARQASTTSFGTLPRADSCA
;
A
#
# COMPACT_ATOMS: atom_id res chain seq x y z
N MET A 1 9.50 -14.35 -6.16
CA MET A 1 10.04 -13.36 -7.13
C MET A 1 11.38 -13.81 -7.75
N LEU A 2 12.42 -14.13 -6.96
CA LEU A 2 13.74 -14.52 -7.50
C LEU A 2 13.72 -15.73 -8.45
N GLY A 3 12.96 -16.79 -8.11
CA GLY A 3 12.85 -17.97 -8.98
C GLY A 3 12.24 -17.67 -10.35
N GLY A 4 11.22 -16.80 -10.41
CA GLY A 4 10.59 -16.38 -11.67
C GLY A 4 11.56 -15.59 -12.55
N ILE A 5 12.29 -14.63 -11.97
CA ILE A 5 13.31 -13.85 -12.68
C ILE A 5 14.43 -14.77 -13.21
N LEU A 6 14.87 -15.74 -12.42
CA LEU A 6 15.90 -16.69 -12.83
C LEU A 6 15.43 -17.53 -14.03
N VAL A 7 14.20 -18.05 -13.99
CA VAL A 7 13.60 -18.82 -15.09
C VAL A 7 13.43 -17.96 -16.34
N GLN A 8 13.03 -16.71 -16.16
CA GLN A 8 12.83 -15.78 -17.27
C GLN A 8 14.16 -15.42 -17.95
N LEU A 9 15.20 -15.10 -17.17
CA LEU A 9 16.56 -14.88 -17.69
C LEU A 9 17.12 -16.10 -18.40
N PHE A 10 16.88 -17.30 -17.86
CA PHE A 10 17.33 -18.53 -18.50
C PHE A 10 16.59 -18.75 -19.82
N THR A 11 15.27 -18.60 -19.84
CA THR A 11 14.46 -18.85 -21.04
C THR A 11 14.77 -17.84 -22.15
N ASP A 12 14.94 -16.57 -21.81
CA ASP A 12 15.31 -15.53 -22.78
C ASP A 12 16.73 -15.74 -23.33
N ALA A 13 17.61 -16.42 -22.59
CA ALA A 13 18.94 -16.79 -23.07
C ALA A 13 18.95 -18.00 -24.04
N PHE A 14 17.98 -18.92 -23.92
CA PHE A 14 17.94 -20.16 -24.72
C PHE A 14 16.90 -20.14 -25.85
N ALA A 15 15.87 -19.30 -25.78
CA ALA A 15 14.78 -19.27 -26.76
C ALA A 15 14.32 -17.83 -27.06
N ASN A 16 14.40 -17.45 -28.34
CA ASN A 16 13.84 -16.20 -28.86
C ASN A 16 12.97 -16.51 -30.09
N PRO A 17 11.63 -16.31 -30.05
CA PRO A 17 10.84 -15.64 -29.00
C PRO A 17 10.59 -16.51 -27.75
N SER A 18 10.45 -15.84 -26.60
CA SER A 18 10.19 -16.49 -25.30
C SER A 18 8.84 -17.21 -25.33
N PRO A 19 8.76 -18.53 -25.05
CA PRO A 19 7.51 -19.29 -25.04
C PRO A 19 6.65 -19.04 -23.78
N ILE A 20 7.09 -18.15 -22.88
CA ILE A 20 6.44 -17.89 -21.61
C ILE A 20 5.28 -16.91 -21.81
N ASP A 21 4.06 -17.43 -21.66
CA ASP A 21 2.84 -16.64 -21.64
C ASP A 21 2.32 -16.43 -20.21
N ARG A 22 1.83 -15.23 -19.93
CA ARG A 22 1.36 -14.82 -18.61
C ARG A 22 0.13 -15.60 -18.17
N ASP A 23 -0.81 -15.85 -19.08
CA ASP A 23 -2.05 -16.57 -18.77
C ASP A 23 -1.75 -18.01 -18.37
N THR A 24 -0.74 -18.62 -19.01
CA THR A 24 -0.27 -19.97 -18.65
C THR A 24 0.37 -20.00 -17.26
N ILE A 25 1.20 -19.01 -16.92
CA ILE A 25 1.80 -18.89 -15.57
C ILE A 25 0.72 -18.70 -14.51
N GLU A 26 -0.26 -17.82 -14.74
CA GLU A 26 -1.33 -17.55 -13.76
C GLU A 26 -2.16 -18.81 -13.49
N ARG A 27 -2.47 -19.61 -14.53
CA ARG A 27 -3.15 -20.90 -14.37
C ARG A 27 -2.33 -21.93 -13.60
N ILE A 28 -1.04 -22.06 -13.90
CA ILE A 28 -0.14 -23.00 -13.19
C ILE A 28 0.03 -22.57 -11.73
N SER A 29 0.17 -21.28 -11.46
CA SER A 29 0.29 -20.75 -10.10
C SER A 29 -0.99 -21.00 -9.29
N GLY A 30 -2.17 -20.85 -9.91
CA GLY A 30 -3.44 -21.20 -9.28
C GLY A 30 -3.51 -22.68 -8.90
N LEU A 31 -3.19 -23.56 -9.85
CA LEU A 31 -3.18 -25.01 -9.61
C LEU A 31 -2.18 -25.44 -8.52
N ALA A 32 -1.00 -24.83 -8.50
CA ALA A 32 0.01 -25.09 -7.47
C ALA A 32 -0.47 -24.63 -6.07
N LEU A 33 -1.17 -23.50 -6.01
CA LEU A 33 -1.77 -22.98 -4.78
C LEU A 33 -2.85 -23.94 -4.28
N ASP A 34 -3.75 -24.40 -5.15
CA ASP A 34 -4.79 -25.37 -4.79
C ASP A 34 -4.18 -26.67 -4.26
N PHE A 35 -3.14 -27.19 -4.93
CA PHE A 35 -2.43 -28.38 -4.46
C PHE A 35 -1.79 -28.17 -3.08
N THR A 36 -1.22 -27.00 -2.84
CA THR A 36 -0.63 -26.63 -1.54
C THR A 36 -1.70 -26.58 -0.45
N ILE A 37 -2.85 -25.98 -0.73
CA ILE A 37 -3.99 -25.93 0.21
C ILE A 37 -4.48 -27.35 0.51
N VAL A 38 -4.74 -28.16 -0.51
CA VAL A 38 -5.22 -29.54 -0.34
C VAL A 38 -4.20 -30.37 0.44
N SER A 39 -2.91 -30.27 0.10
CA SER A 39 -1.83 -30.95 0.82
C SER A 39 -1.74 -30.51 2.28
N ALA A 40 -1.89 -29.22 2.57
CA ALA A 40 -1.87 -28.68 3.92
C ALA A 40 -3.05 -29.21 4.75
N ILE A 41 -4.27 -29.17 4.19
CA ILE A 41 -5.48 -29.71 4.85
C ILE A 41 -5.33 -31.22 5.08
N ALA A 42 -4.80 -31.96 4.09
CA ALA A 42 -4.60 -33.40 4.21
C ALA A 42 -3.54 -33.79 5.26
N THR A 43 -2.52 -32.95 5.47
CA THR A 43 -1.43 -33.20 6.44
C THR A 43 -1.78 -32.70 7.85
N MET A 44 -2.71 -31.76 7.97
CA MET A 44 -3.12 -31.18 9.24
C MET A 44 -3.95 -32.18 10.05
N SER A 45 -3.34 -32.79 11.07
CA SER A 45 -4.04 -33.67 12.00
C SER A 45 -4.86 -32.85 13.00
N PHE A 46 -6.17 -33.09 13.08
CA PHE A 46 -7.06 -32.46 14.07
C PHE A 46 -6.96 -33.05 15.49
N THR A 47 -6.23 -34.16 15.65
CA THR A 47 -6.01 -34.82 16.94
C THR A 47 -5.33 -33.88 17.93
N GLY A 48 -6.06 -33.45 18.96
CA GLY A 48 -5.63 -32.49 19.99
C GLY A 48 -6.15 -31.05 19.83
N LEU A 49 -6.82 -30.73 18.72
CA LEU A 49 -7.42 -29.39 18.53
C LEU A 49 -8.76 -29.24 19.26
N GLU A 50 -9.47 -30.35 19.47
CA GLU A 50 -10.78 -30.42 20.13
C GLU A 50 -10.75 -29.92 21.58
N ASP A 51 -9.67 -30.19 22.31
CA ASP A 51 -9.45 -29.71 23.68
C ASP A 51 -9.09 -28.22 23.74
N SER A 52 -8.68 -27.63 22.61
CA SER A 52 -8.10 -26.28 22.51
C SER A 52 -8.80 -25.38 21.47
N LEU A 53 -10.08 -25.65 21.16
CA LEU A 53 -10.86 -24.79 20.26
C LEU A 53 -11.00 -23.37 20.82
N LEU A 54 -11.18 -23.23 22.13
CA LEU A 54 -11.30 -21.93 22.78
C LEU A 54 -10.05 -21.05 22.58
N PRO A 55 -8.82 -21.49 22.93
CA PRO A 55 -7.62 -20.69 22.67
C PRO A 55 -7.36 -20.46 21.18
N PHE A 56 -7.76 -21.37 20.30
CA PHE A 56 -7.68 -21.17 18.85
C PHE A 56 -8.52 -19.96 18.39
N PHE A 57 -9.81 -19.93 18.75
CA PHE A 57 -10.68 -18.81 18.36
C PHE A 57 -10.26 -17.48 19.00
N ILE A 58 -9.75 -17.52 20.23
CA ILE A 58 -9.18 -16.33 20.88
C ILE A 58 -7.99 -15.81 20.07
N LEU A 59 -7.06 -16.68 19.67
CA LEU A 59 -5.90 -16.27 18.87
C LEU A 59 -6.30 -15.69 17.51
N VAL A 60 -7.26 -16.32 16.81
CA VAL A 60 -7.80 -15.79 15.55
C VAL A 60 -8.42 -14.41 15.75
N GLY A 61 -9.27 -14.26 16.78
CA GLY A 61 -9.94 -13.00 17.10
C GLY A 61 -8.96 -11.89 17.48
N VAL A 62 -7.99 -12.18 18.36
CA VAL A 62 -6.94 -11.24 18.76
C VAL A 62 -6.12 -10.80 17.55
N THR A 63 -5.74 -11.74 16.67
CA THR A 63 -4.97 -11.43 15.46
C THR A 63 -5.77 -10.54 14.52
N TRP A 64 -7.05 -10.85 14.28
CA TRP A 64 -7.94 -10.04 13.45
C TRP A 64 -8.11 -8.62 14.00
N ILE A 65 -8.41 -8.50 15.30
CA ILE A 65 -8.55 -7.20 15.96
C ILE A 65 -7.25 -6.41 15.87
N TRP A 66 -6.10 -7.05 16.09
CA TRP A 66 -4.79 -6.41 15.97
C TRP A 66 -4.56 -5.85 14.57
N HIS A 67 -4.84 -6.62 13.51
CA HIS A 67 -4.70 -6.14 12.13
C HIS A 67 -5.62 -4.94 11.84
N LEU A 68 -6.87 -4.97 12.32
CA LEU A 68 -7.79 -3.85 12.18
C LEU A 68 -7.33 -2.60 12.94
N LEU A 69 -6.79 -2.77 14.15
CA LEU A 69 -6.21 -1.68 14.93
C LEU A 69 -5.00 -1.07 14.23
N CYS A 70 -4.09 -1.90 13.72
CA CYS A 70 -2.95 -1.44 12.93
C CYS A 70 -3.41 -0.67 11.67
N PHE A 71 -4.40 -1.21 10.95
CA PHE A 71 -4.94 -0.55 9.77
C PHE A 71 -5.67 0.78 10.07
N ARG A 72 -6.38 0.88 11.20
CA ARG A 72 -7.14 2.09 11.52
C ARG A 72 -6.30 3.17 12.21
N PHE A 73 -5.43 2.79 13.14
CA PHE A 73 -4.69 3.73 13.98
C PHE A 73 -3.24 3.88 13.55
N LEU A 74 -2.55 2.77 13.26
CA LEU A 74 -1.11 2.81 13.01
C LEU A 74 -0.78 3.28 11.59
N ALA A 75 -1.58 2.88 10.62
CA ALA A 75 -1.50 3.30 9.22
C ALA A 75 -1.48 4.82 9.00
N PRO A 76 -2.47 5.62 9.47
CA PRO A 76 -2.45 7.07 9.26
C PRO A 76 -1.29 7.76 10.01
N ILE A 77 -0.77 7.14 11.07
CA ILE A 77 0.36 7.66 11.84
C ILE A 77 1.68 7.40 11.12
N LEU A 78 1.88 6.21 10.53
CA LEU A 78 3.13 5.78 9.91
C LEU A 78 3.26 6.20 8.44
N LEU A 79 2.15 6.33 7.72
CA LEU A 79 2.11 6.54 6.28
C LEU A 79 1.34 7.83 5.97
N PRO A 80 1.94 9.02 6.06
CA PRO A 80 1.22 10.28 5.85
C PRO A 80 0.81 10.52 4.39
N ASP A 81 1.48 9.90 3.40
CA ASP A 81 1.04 9.92 1.99
C ASP A 81 0.26 8.66 1.64
N TYR A 82 -0.89 8.80 0.96
CA TYR A 82 -1.71 7.70 0.40
C TYR A 82 -1.87 6.51 1.37
N TRP A 83 -2.23 6.84 2.62
CA TRP A 83 -2.25 5.90 3.74
C TRP A 83 -3.18 4.71 3.50
N VAL A 84 -4.34 4.92 2.86
CA VAL A 84 -5.29 3.84 2.56
C VAL A 84 -4.71 2.87 1.54
N GLN A 85 -4.21 3.36 0.41
CA GLN A 85 -3.67 2.53 -0.67
C GLN A 85 -2.49 1.70 -0.17
N ARG A 86 -1.54 2.35 0.52
CA ARG A 86 -0.35 1.67 1.07
C ARG A 86 -0.73 0.65 2.13
N SER A 87 -1.61 1.01 3.07
CA SER A 87 -1.97 0.13 4.18
C SER A 87 -2.83 -1.05 3.75
N LEU A 88 -3.64 -0.89 2.70
CA LEU A 88 -4.44 -1.98 2.16
C LEU A 88 -3.56 -3.06 1.50
N ALA A 89 -2.47 -2.63 0.84
CA ALA A 89 -1.46 -3.56 0.31
C ALA A 89 -0.77 -4.36 1.42
N GLU A 90 -0.38 -3.70 2.52
CA GLU A 90 0.21 -4.34 3.71
C GLU A 90 -0.77 -5.28 4.41
N LEU A 91 -2.04 -4.86 4.53
CA LEU A 91 -3.10 -5.65 5.13
C LEU A 91 -3.34 -6.93 4.33
N GLY A 92 -3.46 -6.82 3.00
CA GLY A 92 -3.65 -7.96 2.11
C GLY A 92 -2.48 -8.94 2.13
N GLN A 93 -1.25 -8.42 2.25
CA GLN A 93 -0.06 -9.26 2.43
C GLN A 93 -0.08 -9.99 3.79
N SER A 94 -0.48 -9.30 4.87
CA SER A 94 -0.46 -9.88 6.22
C SER A 94 -1.56 -10.92 6.45
N MET A 95 -2.73 -10.74 5.82
CA MET A 95 -3.86 -11.66 5.92
C MET A 95 -3.86 -12.78 4.86
N GLY A 96 -2.93 -12.73 3.91
CA GLY A 96 -2.90 -13.65 2.79
C GLY A 96 -1.50 -13.76 2.21
N VAL A 97 -1.38 -13.50 0.91
CA VAL A 97 -0.11 -13.51 0.19
C VAL A 97 0.13 -12.15 -0.45
N THR A 98 1.39 -11.89 -0.80
CA THR A 98 1.80 -10.67 -1.52
C THR A 98 0.92 -10.38 -2.75
N SER A 99 0.47 -11.41 -3.47
CA SER A 99 -0.44 -11.25 -4.61
C SER A 99 -1.80 -10.67 -4.22
N THR A 100 -2.34 -11.04 -3.05
CA THR A 100 -3.59 -10.51 -2.53
C THR A 100 -3.43 -9.03 -2.16
N GLY A 101 -2.30 -8.67 -1.54
CA GLY A 101 -1.95 -7.27 -1.28
C GLY A 101 -1.85 -6.44 -2.57
N LEU A 102 -1.21 -6.98 -3.60
CA LEU A 102 -1.07 -6.31 -4.90
C LEU A 102 -2.42 -6.16 -5.62
N LEU A 103 -3.29 -7.18 -5.53
CA LEU A 103 -4.64 -7.14 -6.09
C LEU A 103 -5.49 -6.03 -5.44
N LEU A 104 -5.50 -5.95 -4.10
CA LEU A 104 -6.21 -4.89 -3.37
C LEU A 104 -5.66 -3.50 -3.70
N LEU A 105 -4.34 -3.40 -3.89
CA LEU A 105 -3.72 -2.16 -4.32
C LEU A 105 -4.18 -1.76 -5.74
N ARG A 106 -4.28 -2.70 -6.68
CA ARG A 106 -4.80 -2.42 -8.03
C ARG A 106 -6.29 -2.11 -8.04
N MET A 107 -7.07 -2.59 -7.06
CA MET A 107 -8.46 -2.19 -6.91
C MET A 107 -8.61 -0.76 -6.37
N THR A 108 -7.67 -0.30 -5.53
CA THR A 108 -7.70 1.04 -4.94
C THR A 108 -6.91 2.09 -5.73
N ASP A 109 -5.97 1.65 -6.57
CA ASP A 109 -5.19 2.46 -7.49
C ASP A 109 -5.02 1.70 -8.83
N PRO A 110 -6.08 1.65 -9.67
CA PRO A 110 -6.06 0.89 -10.92
C PRO A 110 -5.15 1.51 -11.98
N GLU A 111 -5.06 2.85 -12.01
CA GLU A 111 -4.22 3.59 -12.95
C GLU A 111 -2.76 3.72 -12.48
N ASN A 112 -2.43 3.19 -11.28
CA ASN A 112 -1.10 3.24 -10.67
C ASN A 112 -0.54 4.67 -10.62
N GLN A 113 -1.39 5.63 -10.27
CA GLN A 113 -0.99 7.04 -10.18
C GLN A 113 -0.24 7.32 -8.87
N THR A 114 -0.42 6.49 -7.85
CA THR A 114 0.24 6.68 -6.55
C THR A 114 1.59 5.96 -6.51
N PRO A 115 2.58 6.48 -5.74
CA PRO A 115 3.86 5.80 -5.56
C PRO A 115 3.76 4.53 -4.68
N ALA A 116 2.55 4.10 -4.32
CA ALA A 116 2.32 2.97 -3.41
C ALA A 116 2.81 1.64 -4.01
N LEU A 117 2.58 1.37 -5.30
CA LEU A 117 2.97 0.11 -5.94
C LEU A 117 4.49 -0.03 -6.00
N ALA A 118 5.20 1.01 -6.42
CA ALA A 118 6.66 1.01 -6.51
C ALA A 118 7.30 0.88 -5.13
N ALA A 119 6.82 1.65 -4.15
CA ALA A 119 7.31 1.54 -2.77
C ALA A 119 7.09 0.12 -2.20
N PHE A 120 5.94 -0.48 -2.50
CA PHE A 120 5.60 -1.83 -2.06
C PHE A 120 6.46 -2.91 -2.73
N SER A 121 6.75 -2.81 -4.03
CA SER A 121 7.58 -3.80 -4.71
C SER A 121 9.06 -3.71 -4.30
N TYR A 122 9.59 -2.49 -4.12
CA TYR A 122 10.98 -2.29 -3.67
C TYR A 122 11.22 -2.84 -2.27
N LYS A 123 10.33 -2.58 -1.31
CA LYS A 123 10.46 -3.15 0.04
C LYS A 123 10.40 -4.69 -0.01
N GLN A 124 9.54 -5.26 -0.87
CA GLN A 124 9.24 -6.68 -0.86
C GLN A 124 10.39 -7.51 -1.41
N LEU A 125 11.12 -6.95 -2.38
CA LEU A 125 12.31 -7.55 -2.96
C LEU A 125 13.40 -7.81 -1.91
N LEU A 126 13.58 -6.88 -0.96
CA LEU A 126 14.54 -7.01 0.13
C LEU A 126 13.95 -7.82 1.30
N HIS A 127 12.67 -7.66 1.58
CA HIS A 127 12.02 -8.26 2.74
C HIS A 127 11.80 -9.77 2.61
N GLU A 128 11.37 -10.28 1.45
CA GLU A 128 11.04 -11.71 1.33
C GLU A 128 12.22 -12.66 1.50
N PRO A 129 13.39 -12.45 0.87
CA PRO A 129 14.54 -13.34 1.05
C PRO A 129 15.15 -13.28 2.45
N ILE A 130 14.97 -12.16 3.17
CA ILE A 130 15.57 -11.97 4.49
C ILE A 130 14.62 -12.43 5.59
N VAL A 131 13.38 -11.93 5.58
CA VAL A 131 12.42 -12.06 6.69
C VAL A 131 11.16 -12.84 6.28
N GLY A 132 10.67 -12.68 5.04
CA GLY A 132 9.41 -13.28 4.58
C GLY A 132 9.42 -14.80 4.31
N GLY A 133 10.44 -15.53 4.78
CA GLY A 133 10.57 -16.98 4.58
C GLY A 133 11.98 -17.46 4.25
N GLY A 134 12.93 -16.54 4.07
CA GLY A 134 14.33 -16.88 3.82
C GLY A 134 15.20 -16.93 5.09
N LEU A 135 16.31 -16.18 5.09
CA LEU A 135 17.42 -16.39 6.03
C LEU A 135 17.02 -16.34 7.51
N TRP A 136 16.28 -15.32 7.95
CA TRP A 136 15.91 -15.17 9.36
C TRP A 136 14.94 -16.27 9.80
N THR A 137 13.84 -16.43 9.08
CA THR A 137 12.79 -17.39 9.42
C THR A 137 13.28 -18.83 9.40
N ALA A 138 14.14 -19.20 8.43
CA ALA A 138 14.78 -20.52 8.40
C ALA A 138 15.78 -20.71 9.56
N SER A 139 16.46 -19.64 9.99
CA SER A 139 17.45 -19.70 11.06
C SER A 139 16.84 -19.70 12.46
N VAL A 140 15.61 -19.23 12.64
CA VAL A 140 14.95 -19.12 13.96
C VAL A 140 14.84 -20.48 14.67
N LEU A 141 14.46 -21.56 13.98
CA LEU A 141 14.32 -22.88 14.59
C LEU A 141 15.66 -23.45 15.10
N PRO A 142 16.74 -23.46 14.30
CA PRO A 142 18.09 -23.78 14.80
C PRO A 142 18.51 -22.91 15.99
N PHE A 143 18.28 -21.59 15.91
CA PHE A 143 18.68 -20.64 16.95
C PHE A 143 17.93 -20.86 18.26
N LEU A 144 16.65 -21.20 18.16
CA LEU A 144 15.82 -21.52 19.31
C LEU A 144 16.31 -22.78 20.02
N LYS A 145 16.78 -23.78 19.26
CA LYS A 145 17.33 -25.02 19.81
C LYS A 145 18.70 -24.83 20.48
N SER A 146 19.53 -23.91 19.98
CA SER A 146 20.87 -23.68 20.54
C SER A 146 20.90 -22.69 21.70
N SER A 147 20.16 -21.58 21.59
CA SER A 147 20.34 -20.39 22.43
C SER A 147 19.08 -20.03 23.24
N GLY A 148 18.00 -20.78 23.06
CA GLY A 148 16.72 -20.55 23.73
C GLY A 148 15.92 -19.38 23.14
N ILE A 149 14.78 -19.08 23.78
CA ILE A 149 13.77 -18.12 23.27
C ILE A 149 14.22 -16.66 23.40
N TRP A 150 14.91 -16.33 24.48
CA TRP A 150 15.28 -14.96 24.85
C TRP A 150 16.12 -14.21 23.79
N PRO A 151 17.17 -14.80 23.18
CA PRO A 151 17.93 -14.11 22.14
C PRO A 151 17.12 -13.90 20.85
N VAL A 152 16.23 -14.82 20.48
CA VAL A 152 15.37 -14.67 19.29
C VAL A 152 14.41 -13.49 19.47
N VAL A 153 13.80 -13.39 20.64
CA VAL A 153 12.94 -12.25 21.01
C VAL A 153 13.75 -10.97 21.06
N GLY A 154 14.95 -10.98 21.66
CA GLY A 154 15.83 -9.83 21.75
C GLY A 154 16.20 -9.26 20.38
N VAL A 155 16.60 -10.11 19.44
CA VAL A 155 16.93 -9.67 18.07
C VAL A 155 15.69 -9.11 17.37
N SER A 156 14.55 -9.79 17.47
CA SER A 156 13.31 -9.33 16.84
C SER A 156 12.85 -7.97 17.39
N CYS A 157 12.86 -7.80 18.71
CA CYS A 157 12.56 -6.53 19.36
C CYS A 157 13.56 -5.43 18.97
N SER A 158 14.85 -5.76 18.90
CA SER A 158 15.87 -4.79 18.49
C SER A 158 15.65 -4.29 17.05
N ALA A 159 15.24 -5.17 16.14
CA ALA A 159 14.93 -4.82 14.76
C ALA A 159 13.72 -3.88 14.68
N VAL A 160 12.66 -4.17 15.45
CA VAL A 160 11.47 -3.30 15.53
C VAL A 160 11.85 -1.93 16.10
N VAL A 161 12.60 -1.89 17.20
CA VAL A 161 13.05 -0.64 17.82
C VAL A 161 13.92 0.16 16.88
N LEU A 162 14.86 -0.49 16.16
CA LEU A 162 15.71 0.16 15.18
C LEU A 162 14.89 0.81 14.07
N TRP A 163 13.94 0.08 13.47
CA TRP A 163 13.06 0.62 12.44
C TRP A 163 12.18 1.77 12.96
N LEU A 164 11.71 1.67 14.20
CA LEU A 164 10.90 2.70 14.84
C LEU A 164 11.72 3.96 15.15
N LEU A 165 12.99 3.82 15.55
CA LEU A 165 13.92 4.93 15.71
C LEU A 165 14.24 5.61 14.38
N VAL A 166 14.50 4.84 13.32
CA VAL A 166 14.68 5.39 11.96
C VAL A 166 13.43 6.17 11.52
N TYR A 167 12.25 5.61 11.77
CA TYR A 167 10.99 6.30 11.49
C TYR A 167 10.86 7.63 12.24
N LEU A 168 11.10 7.63 13.56
CA LEU A 168 10.93 8.81 14.41
C LEU A 168 11.99 9.90 14.14
N PHE A 169 13.25 9.52 13.92
CA PHE A 169 14.33 10.48 13.74
C PHE A 169 14.45 10.99 12.30
N TYR A 170 14.26 10.11 11.30
CA TYR A 170 14.51 10.47 9.90
C TYR A 170 13.23 10.84 9.15
N PHE A 171 12.18 10.01 9.23
CA PHE A 171 10.97 10.22 8.43
C PHE A 171 10.03 11.27 9.02
N ARG A 172 9.84 11.30 10.35
CA ARG A 172 8.95 12.29 11.00
C ARG A 172 9.37 13.74 10.71
N GLN A 173 10.67 14.03 10.67
CA GLN A 173 11.18 15.39 10.38
C GLN A 173 10.93 15.80 8.93
N ARG A 174 11.03 14.86 7.97
CA ARG A 174 10.79 15.16 6.55
C ARG A 174 9.31 15.27 6.19
N TYR A 175 8.45 14.51 6.85
CA TYR A 175 7.00 14.64 6.68
C TYR A 175 6.46 15.94 7.29
N ALA A 176 7.02 16.39 8.42
CA ALA A 176 6.70 17.70 8.98
C ALA A 176 7.10 18.85 8.04
N ARG A 177 8.24 18.74 7.36
CA ARG A 177 8.73 19.77 6.42
C ARG A 177 7.90 19.85 5.13
N LYS A 178 7.53 18.71 4.53
CA LYS A 178 6.65 18.69 3.33
C LYS A 178 5.28 19.31 3.58
N ARG A 179 4.69 19.08 4.77
CA ARG A 179 3.43 19.71 5.15
C ARG A 179 3.51 21.23 5.24
N GLN A 180 4.67 21.78 5.62
CA GLN A 180 4.89 23.23 5.67
C GLN A 180 5.07 23.83 4.27
N GLU A 181 5.74 23.11 3.36
CA GLU A 181 5.93 23.55 1.96
C GLU A 181 4.62 23.58 1.16
N GLU A 182 3.67 22.67 1.44
CA GLU A 182 2.33 22.69 0.82
C GLU A 182 1.42 23.82 1.38
N ASP A 183 1.52 24.13 2.67
CA ASP A 183 0.76 25.24 3.30
C ASP A 183 1.28 26.59 2.79
N ASP A 184 2.61 26.78 2.76
CA ASP A 184 3.27 28.03 2.31
C ASP A 184 3.13 28.25 0.77
N GLY A 185 2.97 27.17 -0.01
CA GLY A 185 2.73 27.22 -1.46
C GLY A 185 1.27 27.50 -1.85
N GLY A 186 0.29 27.05 -1.06
CA GLY A 186 -1.14 27.29 -1.31
C GLY A 186 -1.58 28.73 -1.05
N ASP A 187 -0.91 29.40 -0.11
CA ASP A 187 -1.18 30.79 0.25
C ASP A 187 -0.60 31.75 -0.81
N GLY A 188 0.55 31.43 -1.41
CA GLY A 188 1.18 32.23 -2.46
C GLY A 188 0.41 32.24 -3.78
N GLU A 189 -0.14 31.09 -4.20
CA GLU A 189 -0.89 30.98 -5.46
C GLU A 189 -2.25 31.67 -5.37
N SER A 190 -2.96 31.50 -4.24
CA SER A 190 -4.26 32.14 -3.99
C SER A 190 -4.15 33.66 -3.78
N VAL A 191 -3.11 34.16 -3.10
CA VAL A 191 -2.83 35.61 -2.96
C VAL A 191 -2.37 36.21 -4.29
N SER A 192 -1.60 35.49 -5.11
CA SER A 192 -1.20 35.98 -6.45
C SER A 192 -2.38 36.04 -7.43
N LEU A 193 -3.31 35.08 -7.38
CA LEU A 193 -4.55 35.10 -8.17
C LEU A 193 -5.51 36.20 -7.70
N LEU A 194 -5.65 36.43 -6.39
CA LEU A 194 -6.41 37.56 -5.84
C LEU A 194 -5.80 38.92 -6.20
N ALA A 195 -4.47 39.07 -6.14
CA ALA A 195 -3.78 40.30 -6.52
C ALA A 195 -3.84 40.58 -8.04
N SER A 196 -3.84 39.54 -8.87
CA SER A 196 -4.01 39.67 -10.32
C SER A 196 -5.43 40.07 -10.74
N ASN A 197 -6.45 39.71 -9.95
CA ASN A 197 -7.84 40.10 -10.20
C ASN A 197 -8.15 41.53 -9.73
N ASP A 198 -7.49 42.05 -8.68
CA ASP A 198 -7.66 43.43 -8.24
C ASP A 198 -6.93 44.45 -9.14
N ALA A 199 -5.78 44.07 -9.72
CA ALA A 199 -5.02 44.92 -10.63
C ALA A 199 -5.67 45.10 -12.02
N GLY A 200 -6.79 44.43 -12.30
CA GLY A 200 -7.49 44.46 -13.58
C GLY A 200 -8.75 45.35 -13.64
N SER A 201 -9.09 46.08 -12.56
CA SER A 201 -10.38 46.80 -12.48
C SER A 201 -10.31 48.33 -12.67
N GLU A 202 -9.14 48.92 -12.88
CA GLU A 202 -8.96 50.36 -13.11
C GLU A 202 -8.26 50.62 -14.45
N ASP A 203 -8.96 50.42 -15.57
CA ASP A 203 -8.82 51.24 -16.79
C ASP A 203 -9.61 50.59 -17.93
N SER A 204 -10.78 51.15 -18.24
CA SER A 204 -11.38 51.18 -19.60
C SER A 204 -12.71 51.92 -19.56
N ALA A 205 -12.62 53.21 -19.82
CA ALA A 205 -13.73 54.13 -19.96
C ALA A 205 -14.61 53.84 -21.19
N THR A 206 -15.89 54.23 -21.08
CA THR A 206 -16.73 54.86 -22.12
C THR A 206 -16.32 54.76 -23.60
N SER A 207 -17.15 54.14 -24.45
CA SER A 207 -17.79 54.77 -25.62
C SER A 207 -18.38 53.76 -26.62
N SER A 208 -19.68 53.93 -26.85
CA SER A 208 -20.57 53.46 -27.93
C SER A 208 -19.97 53.15 -29.32
N SER A 209 -20.40 52.06 -29.98
CA SER A 209 -21.56 52.03 -30.91
C SER A 209 -21.53 50.84 -31.91
N GLN A 210 -22.74 50.38 -32.27
CA GLN A 210 -23.19 49.59 -33.42
C GLN A 210 -23.36 48.04 -33.33
N SER A 211 -24.63 47.69 -33.61
CA SER A 211 -25.35 46.41 -33.71
C SER A 211 -25.38 45.92 -35.19
N PRO A 212 -26.05 44.82 -35.63
CA PRO A 212 -26.80 43.77 -34.91
C PRO A 212 -26.58 42.29 -35.38
N ALA A 213 -27.15 41.39 -34.58
CA ALA A 213 -27.83 40.12 -34.95
C ALA A 213 -27.03 38.88 -35.43
N ARG A 214 -27.02 37.81 -34.60
CA ARG A 214 -27.90 36.62 -34.73
C ARG A 214 -27.61 35.57 -33.63
N GLN A 215 -28.68 35.17 -32.93
CA GLN A 215 -29.14 33.81 -32.55
C GLN A 215 -28.07 32.70 -32.32
N ALA A 216 -28.17 31.78 -31.36
CA ALA A 216 -29.17 31.42 -30.35
C ALA A 216 -28.59 30.25 -29.50
N SER A 217 -29.36 29.85 -28.48
CA SER A 217 -29.29 28.65 -27.63
C SER A 217 -28.33 28.69 -26.43
N THR A 218 -28.80 28.99 -25.20
CA THR A 218 -29.48 28.09 -24.24
C THR A 218 -28.67 26.81 -24.00
N THR A 219 -28.16 26.52 -22.80
CA THR A 219 -28.99 26.19 -21.63
C THR A 219 -28.15 26.24 -20.35
N SER A 220 -28.75 26.86 -19.33
CA SER A 220 -28.36 26.92 -17.93
C SER A 220 -28.46 25.55 -17.23
N PHE A 221 -27.54 25.24 -16.33
CA PHE A 221 -27.73 24.63 -14.99
C PHE A 221 -26.31 24.34 -14.46
N GLY A 222 -25.87 24.81 -13.30
CA GLY A 222 -26.60 25.02 -12.06
C GLY A 222 -25.77 24.34 -10.96
N THR A 223 -24.95 25.14 -10.30
CA THR A 223 -24.01 24.84 -9.22
C THR A 223 -24.69 24.34 -7.94
N LEU A 224 -23.88 23.72 -7.05
CA LEU A 224 -23.95 23.63 -5.56
C LEU A 224 -24.38 22.28 -4.96
N PRO A 225 -24.04 21.98 -3.68
CA PRO A 225 -22.78 22.22 -2.96
C PRO A 225 -22.36 21.03 -2.05
N ARG A 226 -21.18 21.19 -1.45
CA ARG A 226 -20.66 20.49 -0.26
C ARG A 226 -21.44 20.94 0.99
N ALA A 227 -21.79 20.02 1.90
CA ALA A 227 -22.14 20.34 3.29
C ALA A 227 -21.97 19.11 4.19
N ASP A 228 -21.53 19.39 5.40
CA ASP A 228 -20.98 18.51 6.42
C ASP A 228 -22.02 17.85 7.35
N SER A 229 -21.54 16.87 8.11
CA SER A 229 -21.86 16.56 9.52
C SER A 229 -23.23 16.01 9.96
N CYS A 230 -23.10 15.09 10.94
CA CYS A 230 -24.07 14.63 11.95
C CYS A 230 -25.18 13.65 11.54
N ALA A 231 -24.94 12.36 11.77
CA ALA A 231 -25.68 11.53 12.75
C ALA A 231 -24.91 10.21 13.00
#